data_AF-A0A838RZS6-F1
#
_entry.id   AF-A0A838RZS6-F1
#
_cell.length_a   1.000
_cell.length_b   1.000
_cell.length_c   1.000
_cell.angle_alpha   90.00
_cell.angle_beta   90.00
_cell.angle_gamma   90.00
#
_symmetry.space_group_name_H-M   'P 1'
#
loop_
_entity.id
_entity.type
_entity.pdbx_description
1 polymer ?
#
loop_
_entity_poly.entity_id
_entity_poly.type
_entity_poly.pdbx_seq_one_letter_code
_entity_poly.pdbx_strand_id
1 'polypeptide(L)'
;MVAGALCSVRFRQERVRDATGICPPITLCDKGRPVTRIDDQTWRVPAMNSRSLTITYKVFGNDLSGTFSQLDPRHANFNGGSVFMYIVNHKSDPVKLVINPPSAWRIINGRMEQTDQREWKFPNWDIMIDTPTEIAPDWSREEFQVQGKKYDMMVHSFGDEGGKRAA
;
A
#
# COMPACT_ATOMS: atom_id res chain seq x y z
N MET A 1 -3.82 10.12 -37.52
CA MET A 1 -4.11 10.79 -36.24
C MET A 1 -4.45 9.70 -35.23
N VAL A 2 -3.49 9.29 -34.39
CA VAL A 2 -3.70 8.16 -33.46
C VAL A 2 -4.44 8.73 -32.25
N ALA A 3 -5.66 8.25 -32.01
CA ALA A 3 -6.41 8.56 -30.81
C ALA A 3 -5.56 8.20 -29.59
N GLY A 4 -5.27 9.18 -28.73
CA GLY A 4 -4.47 8.96 -27.53
C GLY A 4 -5.11 7.90 -26.66
N ALA A 5 -4.40 6.81 -26.38
CA ALA A 5 -4.89 5.74 -25.51
C ALA A 5 -5.31 6.31 -24.14
N LEU A 6 -6.38 5.77 -23.56
CA LEU A 6 -6.89 6.14 -22.24
C LEU A 6 -6.57 5.01 -21.25
N CYS A 7 -5.99 5.34 -20.10
CA CYS A 7 -5.77 4.42 -19.00
C CYS A 7 -6.81 4.71 -17.91
N SER A 8 -7.45 3.67 -17.38
CA SER A 8 -8.34 3.81 -16.22
C SER A 8 -7.71 3.12 -15.02
N VAL A 9 -7.69 3.81 -13.88
CA VAL A 9 -7.20 3.29 -12.61
C VAL A 9 -8.32 3.29 -11.59
N ARG A 10 -8.34 2.29 -10.71
CA ARG A 10 -9.36 2.14 -9.69
C ARG A 10 -8.74 2.06 -8.30
N PHE A 11 -9.39 2.68 -7.32
CA PHE A 11 -9.02 2.72 -5.90
C PHE A 11 -10.22 2.37 -5.03
N ARG A 12 -10.05 1.49 -4.04
CA ARG A 12 -11.16 0.90 -3.28
C ARG A 12 -11.41 1.56 -1.92
N GLN A 13 -11.20 2.88 -1.78
CA GLN A 13 -11.54 3.57 -0.54
C GLN A 13 -12.88 4.30 -0.65
N GLU A 14 -13.79 4.05 0.31
CA GLU A 14 -15.15 4.60 0.36
C GLU A 14 -15.19 6.13 0.57
N ARG A 15 -14.04 6.74 0.91
CA ARG A 15 -13.88 8.19 1.02
C ARG A 15 -12.55 8.63 0.43
N VAL A 16 -12.48 8.73 -0.89
CA VAL A 16 -11.58 9.71 -1.51
C VAL A 16 -12.23 11.07 -1.29
N ARG A 17 -11.77 11.82 -0.27
CA ARG A 17 -12.02 13.26 -0.29
C ARG A 17 -11.34 13.76 -1.55
N ASP A 18 -12.14 14.32 -2.44
CA ASP A 18 -11.74 14.85 -3.73
C ASP A 18 -10.45 15.67 -3.54
N ALA A 19 -9.34 15.20 -4.08
CA ALA A 19 -8.10 15.95 -4.09
C ALA A 19 -8.11 16.93 -5.27
N THR A 20 -9.21 17.68 -5.41
CA THR A 20 -9.16 18.99 -6.07
C THR A 20 -8.52 19.96 -5.07
N GLY A 21 -7.18 20.00 -5.10
CA GLY A 21 -6.40 21.02 -4.39
C GLY A 21 -5.86 20.57 -3.04
N ILE A 22 -4.58 20.16 -3.03
CA ILE A 22 -3.51 20.71 -2.20
C ILE A 22 -2.20 20.38 -2.97
N CYS A 23 -1.82 21.26 -3.90
CA CYS A 23 -0.41 21.38 -4.34
C CYS A 23 0.27 22.18 -3.19
N PRO A 24 1.28 21.65 -2.47
CA PRO A 24 2.01 22.42 -1.47
C PRO A 24 2.66 23.65 -2.11
N PRO A 25 2.78 24.79 -1.41
CA PRO A 25 3.55 25.91 -1.91
C PRO A 25 5.02 25.48 -1.91
N ILE A 26 5.70 25.73 -3.03
CA ILE A 26 7.13 25.50 -3.28
C ILE A 26 7.43 24.19 -4.04
N THR A 27 7.48 24.37 -5.37
CA THR A 27 8.24 23.64 -6.41
C THR A 27 7.45 22.69 -7.33
N LEU A 28 7.07 23.24 -8.50
CA LEU A 28 6.66 22.63 -9.76
C LEU A 28 5.57 21.54 -9.71
N CYS A 29 4.31 21.98 -9.73
CA CYS A 29 3.24 21.25 -10.43
C CYS A 29 3.52 21.38 -11.94
N ASP A 30 4.46 20.60 -12.48
CA ASP A 30 4.72 20.49 -13.92
C ASP A 30 3.42 20.04 -14.59
N LYS A 31 2.94 20.80 -15.60
CA LYS A 31 1.55 20.78 -16.11
C LYS A 31 0.95 19.35 -16.14
N GLY A 32 0.19 19.02 -15.11
CA GLY A 32 -0.31 17.66 -14.89
C GLY A 32 -1.26 17.22 -15.99
N ARG A 33 -1.22 15.92 -16.33
CA ARG A 33 -2.19 15.32 -17.26
C ARG A 33 -3.60 15.45 -16.67
N PRO A 34 -4.64 15.71 -17.47
CA PRO A 34 -5.99 15.80 -16.93
C PRO A 34 -6.42 14.44 -16.38
N VAL A 35 -6.95 14.43 -15.16
CA VAL A 35 -7.49 13.23 -14.49
C VAL A 35 -9.00 13.43 -14.37
N THR A 36 -9.78 12.51 -14.95
CA THR A 36 -11.25 12.56 -14.89
C THR A 36 -11.75 11.48 -13.93
N ARG A 37 -12.46 11.88 -12.88
CA ARG A 37 -13.19 10.94 -12.02
C ARG A 37 -14.40 10.39 -12.79
N ILE A 38 -14.54 9.06 -12.81
CA ILE A 38 -15.61 8.35 -13.52
C ILE A 38 -16.71 7.92 -12.53
N ASP A 39 -16.31 7.44 -11.35
CA ASP A 39 -17.19 7.07 -10.25
C ASP A 39 -16.47 7.25 -8.91
N ASP A 40 -17.02 6.72 -7.82
CA ASP A 40 -16.44 6.89 -6.49
C ASP A 40 -15.05 6.31 -6.31
N GLN A 41 -14.70 5.36 -7.18
CA GLN A 41 -13.52 4.52 -7.09
C GLN A 41 -12.72 4.46 -8.38
N THR A 42 -13.13 5.12 -9.46
CA THR A 42 -12.48 5.01 -10.77
C THR A 42 -12.09 6.38 -11.32
N TRP A 43 -10.84 6.49 -11.79
CA TRP A 43 -10.31 7.67 -12.48
C TRP A 43 -9.75 7.27 -13.85
N ARG A 44 -9.83 8.20 -14.79
CA ARG A 44 -9.33 8.07 -16.16
C ARG A 44 -8.23 9.09 -16.41
N VAL A 45 -7.13 8.63 -16.98
CA VAL A 45 -5.94 9.43 -17.30
C VAL A 45 -5.55 9.18 -18.76
N PRO A 46 -5.33 10.22 -19.58
CA PRO A 46 -4.88 10.03 -20.95
C PRO A 46 -3.40 9.65 -21.01
N ALA A 47 -3.10 8.61 -21.80
CA ALA A 47 -1.74 8.13 -21.99
C ALA A 47 -0.91 9.06 -22.88
N MET A 48 -1.51 9.92 -23.71
CA MET A 48 -0.83 10.92 -24.57
C MET A 48 0.50 10.42 -25.19
N ASN A 49 0.49 9.23 -25.80
CA ASN A 49 1.65 8.57 -26.40
C ASN A 49 2.81 8.23 -25.44
N SER A 50 2.58 8.27 -24.13
CA SER A 50 3.55 7.85 -23.11
C SER A 50 3.62 6.34 -23.01
N ARG A 51 4.83 5.82 -22.83
CA ARG A 51 5.06 4.39 -22.55
C ARG A 51 4.92 4.04 -21.06
N SER A 52 4.94 5.04 -20.18
CA SER A 52 4.79 4.88 -18.74
C SER A 52 3.98 6.04 -18.14
N LEU A 53 3.32 5.77 -17.02
CA LEU A 53 2.56 6.76 -16.25
C LEU A 53 2.89 6.56 -14.77
N THR A 54 3.19 7.66 -14.08
CA THR A 54 3.38 7.68 -12.63
C THR A 54 2.19 8.41 -11.99
N ILE A 55 1.57 7.79 -10.99
CA ILE A 55 0.46 8.35 -10.23
C ILE A 55 0.89 8.45 -8.77
N THR A 56 0.80 9.66 -8.21
CA THR A 56 1.13 9.95 -6.82
C THR A 56 -0.13 10.43 -6.11
N TYR A 57 -0.44 9.82 -4.97
CA TYR A 57 -1.60 10.16 -4.16
C TYR A 57 -1.29 9.96 -2.68
N LYS A 58 -2.12 10.55 -1.82
CA LYS A 58 -2.08 10.35 -0.37
C LYS A 58 -3.32 9.59 0.05
N VAL A 59 -3.15 8.65 0.98
CA VAL A 59 -4.23 7.84 1.55
C VAL A 59 -4.38 8.23 3.02
N PHE A 60 -5.62 8.43 3.46
CA PHE A 60 -5.92 8.58 4.88
C PHE A 60 -6.21 7.21 5.49
N GLY A 61 -5.43 6.79 6.49
CA GLY A 61 -5.64 5.54 7.20
C GLY A 61 -5.64 5.78 8.71
N ASN A 62 -6.82 5.70 9.33
CA ASN A 62 -6.97 5.80 10.79
C ASN A 62 -8.05 4.83 11.28
N ASP A 63 -8.02 3.60 10.77
CA ASP A 63 -9.00 2.56 11.09
C ASP A 63 -8.27 1.21 11.25
N LEU A 64 -8.08 0.81 12.52
CA LEU A 64 -7.46 -0.47 12.89
C LEU A 64 -8.54 -1.55 13.07
N SER A 65 -9.22 -1.91 11.98
CA SER A 65 -10.26 -2.95 11.96
C SER A 65 -9.82 -4.27 11.32
N GLY A 66 -8.58 -4.35 10.82
CA GLY A 66 -8.08 -5.46 9.99
C GLY A 66 -8.61 -5.44 8.54
N THR A 67 -9.70 -4.72 8.27
CA THR A 67 -10.22 -4.49 6.91
C THR A 67 -9.56 -3.26 6.28
N PHE A 68 -9.44 -2.18 7.04
CA PHE A 68 -8.82 -0.93 6.61
C PHE A 68 -7.38 -0.80 7.13
N SER A 69 -6.81 0.40 7.01
CA SER A 69 -5.44 0.71 7.39
C SER A 69 -5.41 1.76 8.49
N GLN A 70 -4.42 1.67 9.37
CA GLN A 70 -4.07 2.69 10.34
C GLN A 70 -2.61 3.06 10.20
N LEU A 71 -2.36 4.34 9.97
CA LEU A 71 -1.03 4.91 9.91
C LEU A 71 -0.97 6.09 10.89
N ASP A 72 -0.11 5.98 11.88
CA ASP A 72 0.10 7.00 12.91
C ASP A 72 1.59 7.07 13.31
N PRO A 73 2.00 7.95 14.25
CA PRO A 73 3.41 8.07 14.65
C PRO A 73 4.05 6.81 15.27
N ARG A 74 3.28 5.76 15.55
CA ARG A 74 3.74 4.53 16.22
C ARG A 74 3.90 3.38 15.23
N HIS A 75 3.00 3.29 14.25
CA HIS A 75 3.05 2.24 13.23
C HIS A 75 2.31 2.59 11.94
N ALA A 76 2.53 1.76 10.93
CA ALA A 76 1.73 1.69 9.73
C ALA A 76 1.26 0.24 9.55
N ASN A 77 0.03 -0.02 9.98
CA ASN A 77 -0.70 -1.21 9.60
C ASN A 77 -1.45 -0.89 8.30
N PHE A 78 -1.17 -1.63 7.23
CA PHE A 78 -1.96 -1.49 6.02
C PHE A 78 -2.50 -2.80 5.47
N ASN A 79 -3.75 -2.72 5.03
CA ASN A 79 -4.38 -3.71 4.17
C ASN A 79 -4.35 -3.19 2.74
N GLY A 80 -3.67 -3.90 1.83
CA GLY A 80 -3.34 -3.40 0.50
C GLY A 80 -4.56 -3.00 -0.33
N GLY A 81 -5.71 -3.65 -0.09
CA GLY A 81 -6.97 -3.32 -0.75
C GLY A 81 -7.48 -1.90 -0.45
N SER A 82 -7.08 -1.32 0.69
CA SER A 82 -7.44 0.05 1.08
C SER A 82 -6.37 1.09 0.73
N VAL A 83 -5.21 0.68 0.19
CA VAL A 83 -4.05 1.56 -0.08
C VAL A 83 -3.62 1.58 -1.55
N PHE A 84 -3.72 0.47 -2.28
CA PHE A 84 -3.19 0.40 -3.63
C PHE A 84 -4.26 0.58 -4.71
N MET A 85 -3.99 1.46 -5.68
CA MET A 85 -4.73 1.50 -6.94
C MET A 85 -4.35 0.33 -7.85
N TYR A 86 -5.21 0.02 -8.81
CA TYR A 86 -4.91 -0.90 -9.92
C TYR A 86 -5.34 -0.32 -11.27
N ILE A 87 -4.75 -0.83 -12.35
CA ILE A 87 -5.17 -0.50 -13.72
C ILE A 87 -6.36 -1.40 -14.08
N VAL A 88 -7.48 -0.78 -14.47
CA VAL A 88 -8.71 -1.50 -14.86
C VAL A 88 -8.39 -2.50 -15.98
N ASN A 89 -8.86 -3.74 -15.84
CA ASN A 89 -8.60 -4.89 -16.74
C ASN A 89 -7.16 -5.42 -16.75
N HIS A 90 -6.29 -4.96 -15.85
CA HIS A 90 -4.89 -5.37 -15.75
C HIS A 90 -4.53 -5.92 -14.35
N LYS A 91 -5.52 -6.41 -13.60
CA LYS A 91 -5.27 -7.01 -12.28
C LYS A 91 -4.37 -8.24 -12.36
N SER A 92 -4.48 -9.02 -13.43
CA SER A 92 -3.70 -10.24 -13.69
C SER A 92 -2.23 -9.98 -13.99
N ASP A 93 -1.85 -8.75 -14.28
CA ASP A 93 -0.48 -8.42 -14.66
C ASP A 93 0.44 -8.47 -13.43
N PRO A 94 1.70 -8.93 -13.58
CA PRO A 94 2.65 -8.93 -12.47
C PRO A 94 2.86 -7.52 -11.92
N VAL A 95 2.93 -7.42 -10.59
CA VAL A 95 3.14 -6.14 -9.89
C VAL A 95 4.37 -6.22 -8.99
N LYS A 96 4.98 -5.05 -8.75
CA LYS A 96 6.10 -4.87 -7.84
C LYS A 96 5.70 -3.88 -6.75
N LEU A 97 5.95 -4.25 -5.50
CA LEU A 97 5.76 -3.41 -4.34
C LEU A 97 7.13 -3.00 -3.79
N VAL A 98 7.33 -1.71 -3.57
CA VAL A 98 8.50 -1.17 -2.85
C VAL A 98 7.97 -0.33 -1.69
N ILE A 99 8.45 -0.61 -0.48
CA ILE A 99 8.05 0.10 0.74
C ILE A 99 9.25 0.87 1.27
N ASN A 100 9.06 2.18 1.44
CA ASN A 100 10.04 3.08 2.04
C ASN A 100 9.53 3.53 3.42
N PRO A 101 9.81 2.77 4.49
CA PRO A 101 9.37 3.12 5.85
C PRO A 101 10.19 4.28 6.43
N PRO A 102 9.70 4.92 7.51
CA PRO A 102 10.50 5.81 8.34
C PRO A 102 11.83 5.18 8.78
N SER A 103 12.79 6.01 9.17
CA SER A 103 14.07 5.51 9.69
C SER A 103 13.84 4.66 10.95
N ALA A 104 14.67 3.62 11.12
CA ALA A 104 14.59 2.61 12.19
C ALA A 104 13.32 1.75 12.21
N TRP A 105 12.31 2.03 11.38
CA TRP A 105 11.14 1.17 11.26
C TRP A 105 11.45 -0.05 10.41
N ARG A 106 10.90 -1.17 10.84
CA ARG A 106 11.06 -2.47 10.23
C ARG A 106 9.73 -2.89 9.60
N ILE A 107 9.77 -3.78 8.62
CA ILE A 107 8.58 -4.27 7.91
C ILE A 107 8.37 -5.75 8.25
N ILE A 108 7.12 -6.17 8.42
CA ILE A 108 6.75 -7.57 8.55
C ILE A 108 5.42 -7.87 7.86
N ASN A 109 5.39 -8.97 7.10
CA ASN A 109 4.21 -9.55 6.49
C ASN A 109 4.44 -11.05 6.18
N GLY A 110 3.37 -11.75 5.79
CA GLY A 110 3.41 -13.19 5.48
C GLY A 110 4.17 -13.57 4.20
N ARG A 111 4.79 -12.61 3.50
CA ARG A 111 5.52 -12.82 2.23
C ARG A 111 6.99 -12.47 2.33
N MET A 112 7.51 -12.25 3.55
CA MET A 112 8.93 -11.99 3.73
C MET A 112 9.76 -13.27 3.51
N GLU A 113 10.83 -13.13 2.74
CA GLU A 113 11.86 -14.15 2.55
C GLU A 113 13.09 -13.85 3.44
N GLN A 114 13.24 -12.59 3.86
CA GLN A 114 14.34 -12.13 4.70
C GLN A 114 13.88 -10.99 5.62
N THR A 115 14.63 -10.78 6.71
CA THR A 115 14.42 -9.67 7.63
C THR A 115 14.56 -8.33 6.91
N ASP A 116 13.66 -7.39 7.20
CA ASP A 116 13.65 -6.02 6.67
C ASP A 116 13.62 -5.95 5.14
N GLN A 117 13.03 -6.95 4.47
CA GLN A 117 12.72 -6.91 3.05
C GLN A 117 11.90 -5.65 2.71
N ARG A 118 12.26 -4.98 1.62
CA ARG A 118 11.61 -3.72 1.18
C ARG A 118 10.97 -3.80 -0.20
N GLU A 119 11.24 -4.89 -0.92
CA GLU A 119 10.76 -5.10 -2.28
C GLU A 119 10.15 -6.49 -2.43
N TRP A 120 9.01 -6.56 -3.12
CA TRP A 120 8.34 -7.80 -3.47
C TRP A 120 7.89 -7.77 -4.92
N LYS A 121 7.88 -8.94 -5.55
CA LYS A 121 7.22 -9.17 -6.84
C LYS A 121 6.04 -10.11 -6.59
N PHE A 122 4.90 -9.76 -7.15
CA PHE A 122 3.69 -10.56 -7.08
C PHE A 122 3.21 -10.97 -8.47
N PRO A 123 2.55 -12.13 -8.60
CA PRO A 123 2.04 -12.58 -9.88
C PRO A 123 0.95 -11.66 -10.42
N ASN A 124 0.20 -11.00 -9.53
CA ASN A 124 -0.93 -10.16 -9.85
C ASN A 124 -1.28 -9.22 -8.68
N TRP A 125 -2.17 -8.26 -8.93
CA TRP A 125 -2.62 -7.29 -7.93
C TRP A 125 -3.40 -7.93 -6.77
N ASP A 126 -4.23 -8.94 -7.04
CA ASP A 126 -5.08 -9.57 -6.02
C ASP A 126 -4.23 -10.28 -4.95
N ILE A 127 -3.10 -10.90 -5.31
CA ILE A 127 -2.15 -11.49 -4.35
C ILE A 127 -1.40 -10.41 -3.58
N MET A 128 -1.02 -9.30 -4.23
CA MET A 128 -0.33 -8.20 -3.56
C MET A 128 -1.19 -7.57 -2.46
N ILE A 129 -2.49 -7.36 -2.72
CA ILE A 129 -3.38 -6.75 -1.71
C ILE A 129 -3.74 -7.69 -0.56
N ASP A 130 -3.65 -9.01 -0.78
CA ASP A 130 -3.83 -10.06 0.22
C ASP A 130 -2.57 -10.30 1.06
N THR A 131 -1.67 -9.31 1.10
CA THR A 131 -0.46 -9.29 1.92
C THR A 131 -0.56 -8.14 2.92
N PRO A 132 -1.40 -8.26 3.98
CA PRO A 132 -1.44 -7.26 5.03
C PRO A 132 -0.05 -7.10 5.64
N THR A 133 0.34 -5.87 5.92
CA THR A 133 1.70 -5.53 6.32
C THR A 133 1.68 -4.62 7.53
N GLU A 134 2.53 -4.95 8.49
CA GLU A 134 2.82 -4.11 9.64
C GLU A 134 4.20 -3.48 9.45
N ILE A 135 4.30 -2.20 9.79
CA ILE A 135 5.56 -1.47 9.83
C ILE A 135 5.60 -0.71 11.16
N ALA A 136 6.62 -0.97 11.97
CA ALA A 136 6.75 -0.37 13.30
C ALA A 136 8.23 -0.32 13.71
N PRO A 137 8.61 0.50 14.70
CA PRO A 137 9.97 0.50 15.24
C PRO A 137 10.29 -0.79 16.02
N ASP A 138 9.27 -1.41 16.64
CA ASP A 138 9.40 -2.62 17.43
C ASP A 138 8.14 -3.50 17.37
N TRP A 139 8.33 -4.78 17.73
CA TRP A 139 7.28 -5.78 17.92
C TRP A 139 7.88 -7.02 18.59
N SER A 140 7.03 -7.84 19.19
CA SER A 140 7.41 -9.17 19.66
C SER A 140 7.13 -10.20 18.56
N ARG A 141 8.01 -11.19 18.43
CA ARG A 141 7.88 -12.27 17.44
C ARG A 141 8.24 -13.60 18.06
N GLU A 142 7.41 -14.61 17.83
CA GLU A 142 7.59 -15.96 18.32
C GLU A 142 7.36 -16.96 17.19
N GLU A 143 8.25 -17.95 17.09
CA GLU A 143 8.08 -19.07 16.17
C GLU A 143 7.81 -20.34 16.97
N PHE A 144 6.71 -21.04 16.65
CA PHE A 144 6.35 -22.29 17.31
C PHE A 144 5.82 -23.32 16.32
N GLN A 145 5.71 -24.58 16.76
CA GLN A 145 5.20 -25.67 15.94
C GLN A 145 3.94 -26.29 16.53
N VAL A 146 2.95 -26.52 15.67
CA VAL A 146 1.73 -27.28 16.02
C VAL A 146 1.51 -28.34 14.95
N GLN A 147 1.46 -29.61 15.36
CA GLN A 147 1.27 -30.75 14.44
C GLN A 147 2.27 -30.75 13.26
N GLY A 148 3.54 -30.43 13.53
CA GLY A 148 4.61 -30.39 12.52
C GLY A 148 4.54 -29.20 11.55
N LYS A 149 3.61 -28.26 11.73
CA LYS A 149 3.54 -27.01 10.96
C LYS A 149 4.17 -25.88 11.77
N LYS A 150 5.04 -25.10 11.12
CA LYS A 150 5.64 -23.89 11.69
C LYS A 150 4.64 -22.73 11.61
N TYR A 151 4.48 -22.03 12.72
CA TYR A 151 3.74 -20.79 12.85
C TYR A 151 4.71 -19.68 13.25
N ASP A 152 4.45 -18.49 12.74
CA ASP A 152 5.20 -17.28 13.07
C ASP A 152 4.18 -16.24 13.53
N MET A 153 4.27 -15.86 14.80
CA MET A 153 3.36 -14.93 15.44
C MET A 153 4.09 -13.64 15.72
N MET A 154 3.58 -12.54 15.18
CA MET A 154 4.02 -11.20 15.54
C MET A 154 2.93 -10.50 16.35
N VAL A 155 3.35 -9.83 17.41
CA VAL A 155 2.48 -8.98 18.24
C VAL A 155 3.10 -7.59 18.34
N HIS A 156 2.40 -6.61 17.81
CA HIS A 156 2.65 -5.19 18.06
C HIS A 156 1.58 -4.68 19.03
N SER A 157 2.01 -4.07 20.14
CA SER A 157 1.13 -3.65 21.23
C SER A 157 1.47 -2.26 21.73
N PHE A 158 0.44 -1.49 22.08
CA PHE A 158 0.57 -0.09 22.51
C PHE A 158 1.00 0.12 23.98
N GLY A 159 1.27 -0.95 24.73
CA GLY A 159 1.72 -0.90 26.12
C GLY A 159 3.22 -1.13 26.27
N ASP A 160 3.74 -1.02 27.50
CA ASP A 160 5.16 -1.24 27.81
C ASP A 160 5.69 -2.62 27.41
N GLU A 161 4.78 -3.57 27.16
CA GLU A 161 5.02 -4.92 26.67
C GLU A 161 5.41 -4.99 25.18
N GLY A 162 5.18 -3.91 24.43
CA GLY A 162 5.48 -3.82 23.00
C GLY A 162 6.95 -4.05 22.72
N GLY A 163 7.27 -5.05 21.90
CA GLY A 163 8.65 -5.44 21.62
C GLY A 163 9.38 -6.15 22.77
N LYS A 164 8.72 -6.40 23.91
CA LYS A 164 9.35 -6.93 25.13
C LYS A 164 8.84 -8.29 25.58
N ARG A 165 7.80 -8.86 24.93
CA ARG A 165 7.43 -10.25 25.21
C ARG A 165 8.56 -11.18 24.78
N ALA A 166 9.06 -11.94 25.75
CA ALA A 166 9.97 -13.06 25.49
C ALA A 166 9.24 -14.10 24.64
N ALA A 167 9.94 -14.61 23.62
CA ALA A 167 9.55 -15.80 22.88
C ALA A 167 9.70 -17.06 23.74
#